data_AF-A0A060HLW0-F1
#
_entry.id   AF-A0A060HLW0-F1
#
_cell.length_a   1.000
_cell.length_b   1.000
_cell.length_c   1.000
_cell.angle_alpha   90.00
_cell.angle_beta   90.00
_cell.angle_gamma   90.00
#
_symmetry.space_group_name_H-M   'P 1'
#
loop_
_entity.id
_entity.type
_entity.pdbx_description
1 polymer ?
#
loop_
_entity_poly.entity_id
_entity_poly.type
_entity_poly.pdbx_seq_one_letter_code
_entity_poly.pdbx_strand_id
1 'polypeptide(L)'
;MPTLTISAVNLPSPIRVQTWLEDWQTSAGGVWNQPNWSANPYKITVTGLTVTQVENTVSPTLDAYNEQVGAGKEHLSYSVA
;
A
#
# COMPACT_ATOMS: atom_id res chain seq x y z
N MET A 1 7.46 8.75 -14.26
CA MET A 1 7.39 7.41 -13.65
C MET A 1 6.20 7.40 -12.73
N PRO A 2 5.34 6.37 -12.76
CA PRO A 2 4.13 6.40 -11.96
C PRO A 2 4.47 6.32 -10.47
N THR A 3 3.64 6.98 -9.68
CA THR A 3 3.74 7.05 -8.23
C THR A 3 2.50 6.40 -7.65
N LEU A 4 2.68 5.34 -6.86
CA LEU A 4 1.59 4.76 -6.08
C LEU A 4 1.52 5.46 -4.73
N THR A 5 0.34 5.95 -4.37
CA THR A 5 0.06 6.45 -3.03
C THR A 5 -1.02 5.60 -2.39
N ILE A 6 -0.71 5.01 -1.24
CA ILE A 6 -1.66 4.28 -0.39
C ILE A 6 -1.95 5.18 0.82
N SER A 7 -3.22 5.40 1.12
CA SER A 7 -3.71 6.25 2.20
C SER A 7 -4.79 5.54 3.00
N ALA A 8 -4.74 5.64 4.33
CA ALA A 8 -5.76 5.03 5.19
C ALA A 8 -5.95 5.82 6.48
N VAL A 9 -7.17 5.81 7.02
CA VAL A 9 -7.47 6.43 8.33
C VAL A 9 -6.86 5.59 9.46
N ASN A 10 -6.90 4.27 9.33
CA ASN A 10 -6.18 3.32 10.17
C ASN A 10 -5.39 2.38 9.27
N LEU A 11 -4.08 2.27 9.51
CA LEU A 11 -3.28 1.24 8.87
C LEU A 11 -3.42 -0.10 9.62
N PRO A 12 -3.16 -1.23 8.94
CA PRO A 12 -2.90 -2.50 9.62
C PRO A 12 -1.75 -2.36 10.61
N SER A 13 -1.56 -3.37 11.46
CA SER A 13 -0.45 -3.38 12.40
C SER A 13 0.88 -3.07 11.69
N PRO A 14 1.81 -2.32 12.33
CA PRO A 14 3.08 -1.94 11.71
C PRO A 14 3.86 -3.12 11.14
N ILE A 15 3.84 -4.26 11.84
CA ILE A 15 4.47 -5.51 11.39
C ILE A 15 3.87 -5.97 10.06
N ARG A 16 2.54 -5.96 9.91
CA ARG A 16 1.88 -6.42 8.68
C ARG A 16 2.19 -5.50 7.51
N VAL A 17 2.16 -4.18 7.73
CA VAL A 17 2.53 -3.21 6.69
C VAL A 17 3.99 -3.40 6.29
N GLN A 18 4.90 -3.61 7.24
CA GLN A 18 6.30 -3.88 6.95
C GLN A 18 6.48 -5.15 6.12
N THR A 19 5.81 -6.26 6.45
CA THR A 19 5.84 -7.50 5.65
C THR A 19 5.39 -7.25 4.22
N TRP A 20 4.31 -6.48 4.00
CA TRP A 20 3.88 -6.13 2.65
C TRP A 20 4.94 -5.34 1.88
N LEU A 21 5.57 -4.34 2.52
CA LEU A 21 6.61 -3.54 1.88
C LEU A 21 7.81 -4.42 1.48
N GLU A 22 8.23 -5.35 2.33
CA GLU A 22 9.33 -6.29 2.05
C GLU A 22 8.98 -7.26 0.90
N ASP A 23 7.76 -7.82 0.91
CA ASP A 23 7.28 -8.72 -0.14
C ASP A 23 7.15 -8.01 -1.49
N TRP A 24 6.58 -6.80 -1.50
CA TRP A 24 6.41 -6.01 -2.71
C TRP A 24 7.74 -5.48 -3.25
N GLN A 25 8.67 -5.08 -2.38
CA GLN A 25 10.03 -4.72 -2.80
C GLN A 25 10.73 -5.91 -3.47
N THR A 26 10.55 -7.12 -2.96
CA THR A 26 11.12 -8.34 -3.54
C THR A 26 10.46 -8.71 -4.87
N SER A 27 9.14 -8.53 -4.99
CA SER A 27 8.36 -9.01 -6.13
C SER A 27 8.26 -8.00 -7.28
N ALA A 28 8.05 -6.72 -6.96
CA ALA A 28 7.85 -5.63 -7.93
C ALA A 28 9.06 -4.69 -8.05
N GLY A 29 9.96 -4.67 -7.07
CA GLY A 29 11.06 -3.71 -7.01
C GLY A 29 10.62 -2.32 -6.53
N GLY A 30 11.22 -1.27 -7.07
CA GLY A 30 10.87 0.13 -6.75
C GLY A 30 11.44 0.65 -5.43
N VAL A 31 11.18 1.92 -5.16
CA VAL A 31 11.56 2.60 -3.91
C VAL A 31 10.31 2.83 -3.06
N TRP A 32 10.29 2.21 -1.89
CA TRP A 32 9.18 2.23 -0.94
C TRP A 32 9.49 3.16 0.22
N ASN A 33 8.63 4.17 0.42
CA ASN A 33 8.77 5.05 1.56
C ASN A 33 8.16 4.40 2.81
N GLN A 34 8.77 4.67 3.97
CA GLN A 34 8.22 4.24 5.25
C GLN A 34 6.84 4.88 5.49
N PRO A 35 5.88 4.15 6.09
CA PRO A 35 4.57 4.71 6.40
C PRO A 35 4.70 5.86 7.39
N ASN A 36 3.96 6.94 7.16
CA ASN A 36 3.89 8.02 8.13
C ASN A 36 2.90 7.67 9.27
N TRP A 37 3.42 7.06 10.33
CA TRP A 37 2.65 6.60 11.49
C TRP A 37 2.10 7.72 12.41
N SER A 38 2.36 8.99 12.11
CA SER A 38 1.82 10.13 12.87
C SER A 38 0.83 10.99 12.07
N ALA A 39 0.57 10.65 10.81
CA ALA A 39 -0.38 11.36 9.95
C ALA A 39 -1.76 10.68 9.93
N ASN A 40 -2.82 11.49 9.76
CA ASN A 40 -4.17 11.01 9.44
C ASN A 40 -4.69 11.75 8.17
N PRO A 41 -4.87 11.05 7.03
CA PRO A 41 -4.62 9.63 6.86
C PRO A 41 -3.12 9.31 6.88
N TYR A 42 -2.81 8.11 7.36
CA TYR A 42 -1.51 7.48 7.17
C TYR A 42 -1.22 7.36 5.68
N LYS A 43 0.04 7.52 5.27
CA LYS A 43 0.44 7.49 3.85
C LYS A 43 1.69 6.66 3.61
N ILE A 44 1.66 5.92 2.51
CA ILE A 44 2.81 5.21 1.92
C ILE A 44 2.90 5.66 0.46
N THR A 45 4.09 6.04 0.02
CA THR A 45 4.36 6.44 -1.35
C THR A 45 5.40 5.52 -1.96
N VAL A 46 5.19 5.12 -3.21
CA VAL A 46 6.09 4.25 -3.96
C VAL A 46 6.44 4.92 -5.27
N THR A 47 7.72 4.88 -5.62
CA THR A 47 8.22 5.48 -6.87
C THR A 47 9.10 4.48 -7.62
N GLY A 48 9.20 4.66 -8.95
CA GLY A 48 10.05 3.82 -9.80
C GLY A 48 9.46 2.45 -10.17
N LEU A 49 8.18 2.22 -9.89
CA LEU A 49 7.43 1.07 -10.42
C LEU A 49 6.79 1.41 -11.77
N THR A 50 6.37 0.40 -12.51
CA THR A 50 5.42 0.52 -13.63
C THR A 50 3.99 0.31 -13.14
N VAL A 51 2.99 0.83 -13.87
CA VAL A 51 1.56 0.64 -13.54
C VAL A 51 1.22 -0.85 -13.43
N THR A 52 1.71 -1.67 -14.38
CA THR A 52 1.47 -3.11 -14.41
C THR A 52 2.06 -3.84 -13.19
N GLN A 53 3.22 -3.42 -12.67
CA GLN A 53 3.77 -3.99 -11.44
C GLN A 53 2.92 -3.66 -10.21
N VAL A 54 2.37 -2.44 -10.15
CA VAL A 54 1.45 -2.05 -9.08
C VAL A 54 0.17 -2.89 -9.13
N GLU A 55 -0.46 -3.00 -10.29
CA GLU A 55 -1.71 -3.73 -10.48
C GLU A 55 -1.58 -5.23 -10.20
N ASN A 56 -0.45 -5.85 -10.57
CA ASN A 56 -0.25 -7.29 -10.40
C ASN A 56 0.22 -7.69 -8.99
N THR A 57 0.89 -6.79 -8.26
CA THR A 57 1.55 -7.15 -7.00
C THR A 57 0.94 -6.45 -5.80
N VAL A 58 0.50 -5.20 -5.94
CA VAL A 58 0.10 -4.36 -4.81
C VAL A 58 -1.42 -4.33 -4.67
N SER A 59 -2.14 -4.06 -5.76
CA SER A 59 -3.61 -4.03 -5.77
C SER A 59 -4.26 -5.29 -5.18
N PRO A 60 -3.85 -6.53 -5.52
CA PRO A 60 -4.49 -7.74 -5.00
C PRO A 60 -4.33 -7.90 -3.49
N THR A 61 -3.17 -7.51 -2.95
CA THR A 61 -2.91 -7.56 -1.50
C THR A 61 -3.78 -6.54 -0.75
N LEU A 62 -3.91 -5.33 -1.30
CA LEU A 62 -4.73 -4.26 -0.72
C LEU A 62 -6.22 -4.59 -0.80
N ASP A 63 -6.67 -5.09 -1.94
CA ASP A 63 -8.07 -5.47 -2.17
C ASP A 63 -8.47 -6.64 -1.27
N ALA A 64 -7.63 -7.69 -1.17
CA ALA A 64 -7.88 -8.81 -0.26
C ALA A 64 -7.94 -8.38 1.22
N TYR A 65 -7.11 -7.40 1.62
CA TYR A 65 -7.21 -6.81 2.96
C TYR A 65 -8.54 -6.07 3.16
N ASN A 66 -8.93 -5.23 2.20
CA ASN A 66 -10.18 -4.46 2.26
C ASN A 66 -11.40 -5.39 2.30
N GLU A 67 -11.39 -6.51 1.57
CA GLU A 67 -12.41 -7.56 1.65
C GLU A 67 -12.45 -8.21 3.03
N GLN A 68 -11.29 -8.48 3.64
CA GLN A 68 -11.19 -9.10 4.97
C GLN A 68 -11.76 -8.20 6.08
N VAL A 69 -11.52 -6.89 6.05
CA VAL A 69 -12.02 -5.96 7.09
C VAL A 69 -13.49 -5.58 6.92
N GLY A 70 -14.07 -5.81 5.74
CA GLY A 70 -15.49 -5.57 5.45
C GLY A 70 -15.86 -4.10 5.25
N ALA A 71 -17.05 -3.86 4.70
CA ALA A 71 -17.55 -2.50 4.46
C ALA A 71 -17.83 -1.78 5.80
N GLY A 72 -17.18 -0.62 6.01
CA GLY A 72 -17.42 0.25 7.17
C GLY A 72 -16.28 0.30 8.21
N LYS A 73 -15.16 -0.40 7.99
CA LYS A 73 -13.96 -0.28 8.81
C LYS A 73 -12.71 -0.19 7.93
N GLU A 74 -11.96 0.91 8.09
CA GLU A 74 -10.50 0.92 7.84
C GLU A 74 -10.04 0.60 6.41
N HIS A 75 -10.80 1.01 5.39
CA HIS A 75 -10.41 0.79 3.99
C HIS A 75 -9.15 1.57 3.60
N LEU A 76 -8.21 0.85 2.99
CA LEU A 76 -7.05 1.42 2.31
C LEU A 76 -7.52 2.02 0.98
N SER A 77 -7.25 3.30 0.77
CA SER A 77 -7.41 3.97 -0.53
C SER A 77 -6.07 3.98 -1.23
N TYR A 78 -6.02 3.67 -2.53
CA TYR A 78 -4.80 3.78 -3.31
C TYR A 78 -5.03 4.47 -4.66
N SER A 79 -3.99 5.14 -5.16
CA SER A 79 -4.02 5.84 -6.45
C SER A 79 -2.66 5.73 -7.13
N VAL A 80 -2.67 5.61 -8.46
CA VAL A 80 -1.48 5.59 -9.32
C VAL A 80 -1.53 6.84 -10.20
N ALA A 81 -0.49 7.69 -10.10
CA ALA A 81 -0.38 8.95 -10.84
C ALA A 81 0.91 8.99 -11.67
#